data_AF-A0A9E5M6I3-F1
#
_entry.id   AF-A0A9E5M6I3-F1
#
_cell.length_a   1.000
_cell.length_b   1.000
_cell.length_c   1.000
_cell.angle_alpha   90.00
_cell.angle_beta   90.00
_cell.angle_gamma   90.00
#
_symmetry.space_group_name_H-M   'P 1'
#
loop_
_entity.id
_entity.type
_entity.pdbx_description
1 polymer ?
#
loop_
_entity_poly.entity_id
_entity_poly.type
_entity_poly.pdbx_seq_one_letter_code
_entity_poly.pdbx_strand_id
1 'polypeptide(L)'
;PIPKVMTYQLETDCELPGWTSVNFVRPAHGLVALHGKDVVPVKTLGLKAGQLTHGHRFEAKVSPVVIQDADSYAATLARDGAVIASFAERRAEIVKQLHAAAAKVGGGAKAIEDEALLDEVTALVERPNVLTCEFEKQFLEVPQECLILTMKANQKYFPLLTAEGKLTNKFLVVSNISPADASAVVGGNERVVRPRLADAKFFFDQDRKKTLASRVEGLNKVVYHNKLGTQGERMARVRGIAKALGQALGGDALAQAADTAAQLAKTDLLTDMVGEFPELQGIMGGYYARHDGLSSDIADAIEDHYRPRFAGDELPRNHVGLVVALADKLETLVGMFGIGNLPSGDKDPFALRRHALGVIRMLMEKDLALDWRQLLALSV
;
A
#
# COMPACT_ATOMS: atom_id res chain seq x y z
N PRO A 1 13.34 -11.60 -3.31
CA PRO A 1 14.01 -11.80 -4.62
C PRO A 1 14.14 -10.48 -5.37
N ILE A 2 15.33 -10.12 -5.87
CA ILE A 2 15.51 -8.91 -6.68
C ILE A 2 14.85 -9.15 -8.04
N PRO A 3 13.79 -8.40 -8.40
CA PRO A 3 12.96 -8.71 -9.56
C PRO A 3 13.68 -8.45 -10.91
N LYS A 4 14.72 -7.61 -10.90
CA LYS A 4 15.54 -7.33 -12.08
C LYS A 4 16.98 -7.05 -11.64
N VAL A 5 17.90 -7.91 -12.06
CA VAL A 5 19.34 -7.68 -11.88
C VAL A 5 19.86 -6.86 -13.06
N MET A 6 20.81 -5.96 -12.80
CA MET A 6 21.57 -5.29 -13.85
C MET A 6 22.71 -6.19 -14.32
N THR A 7 22.90 -6.24 -15.64
CA THR A 7 24.04 -6.89 -16.27
C THR A 7 25.05 -5.82 -16.65
N TYR A 8 26.32 -6.00 -16.30
CA TYR A 8 27.40 -5.13 -16.74
C TYR A 8 28.62 -5.93 -17.16
N GLN A 9 29.34 -5.40 -18.15
CA GLN A 9 30.52 -6.03 -18.73
C GLN A 9 31.76 -5.71 -17.90
N LEU A 10 32.65 -6.69 -17.81
CA LEU A 10 33.94 -6.56 -17.16
C LEU A 10 35.01 -6.22 -18.19
N GLU A 11 35.82 -5.21 -17.90
CA GLU A 11 36.96 -4.79 -18.74
C GLU A 11 38.29 -5.36 -18.25
N THR A 12 38.37 -5.78 -16.99
CA THR A 12 39.59 -6.30 -16.37
C THR A 12 39.27 -7.48 -15.46
N ASP A 13 40.31 -8.25 -15.07
CA ASP A 13 40.20 -9.38 -14.13
C ASP A 13 39.11 -10.41 -14.48
N CYS A 14 38.93 -10.68 -15.78
CA CYS A 14 37.95 -11.63 -16.32
C CYS A 14 38.52 -12.45 -17.49
N GLU A 15 37.83 -13.52 -17.91
CA GLU A 15 38.28 -14.41 -18.99
C GLU A 15 38.33 -13.71 -20.35
N LEU A 16 37.32 -12.89 -20.64
CA LEU A 16 37.21 -12.13 -21.89
C LEU A 16 36.83 -10.67 -21.60
N PRO A 17 37.81 -9.74 -21.57
CA PRO A 17 37.58 -8.31 -21.42
C PRO A 17 36.57 -7.76 -22.44
N GLY A 18 35.59 -6.99 -21.99
CA GLY A 18 34.52 -6.41 -22.82
C GLY A 18 33.41 -7.39 -23.21
N TRP A 19 33.56 -8.69 -22.91
CA TRP A 19 32.58 -9.73 -23.26
C TRP A 19 32.06 -10.51 -22.04
N THR A 20 32.84 -10.60 -20.98
CA THR A 20 32.42 -11.24 -19.72
C THR A 20 31.41 -10.36 -19.01
N SER A 21 30.25 -10.90 -18.67
CA SER A 21 29.18 -10.17 -18.00
C SER A 21 28.91 -10.73 -16.62
N VAL A 22 28.65 -9.85 -15.66
CA VAL A 22 28.21 -10.21 -14.30
C VAL A 22 26.86 -9.58 -14.00
N ASN A 23 26.16 -10.13 -13.00
CA ASN A 23 24.82 -9.70 -12.62
C ASN A 23 24.79 -9.30 -11.15
N PHE A 24 24.32 -8.09 -10.86
CA PHE A 24 24.07 -7.62 -9.50
C PHE A 24 22.92 -6.61 -9.48
N VAL A 25 22.44 -6.22 -8.30
CA VAL A 25 21.29 -5.28 -8.18
C VAL A 25 21.61 -3.94 -8.85
N ARG A 26 22.85 -3.48 -8.70
CA ARG A 26 23.46 -2.31 -9.34
C ARG A 26 24.95 -2.61 -9.59
N PRO A 27 25.67 -1.89 -10.46
CA PRO A 27 27.11 -2.07 -10.60
C PRO A 27 27.82 -1.98 -9.25
N ALA A 28 28.56 -3.03 -8.88
CA ALA A 28 29.38 -3.03 -7.67
C ALA A 28 30.68 -2.26 -7.94
N HIS A 29 31.12 -1.46 -6.96
CA HIS A 29 32.31 -0.61 -7.10
C HIS A 29 33.45 -0.97 -6.12
N GLY A 30 33.19 -1.86 -5.16
CA GLY A 30 34.17 -2.27 -4.17
C GLY A 30 33.81 -3.62 -3.55
N LEU A 31 34.84 -4.35 -3.14
CA LEU A 31 34.71 -5.65 -2.48
C LEU A 31 35.64 -5.67 -1.27
N VAL A 32 35.07 -5.85 -0.08
CA VAL A 32 35.82 -6.07 1.16
C VAL A 32 35.51 -7.49 1.64
N ALA A 33 36.56 -8.28 1.84
CA ALA A 33 36.45 -9.62 2.41
C ALA A 33 37.65 -9.86 3.34
N LEU A 34 37.40 -9.94 4.64
CA LEU A 34 38.42 -10.08 5.67
C LEU A 34 38.12 -11.29 6.57
N HIS A 35 39.16 -11.95 7.07
CA HIS A 35 39.10 -12.91 8.16
C HIS A 35 40.05 -12.45 9.27
N GLY A 36 39.49 -11.94 10.36
CA GLY A 36 40.26 -11.12 11.30
C GLY A 36 40.86 -9.93 10.57
N LYS A 37 42.19 -9.80 10.55
CA LYS A 37 42.95 -8.74 9.88
C LYS A 37 43.34 -9.07 8.43
N ASP A 38 43.22 -10.33 8.04
CA ASP A 38 43.76 -10.80 6.77
C ASP A 38 42.74 -10.61 5.65
N VAL A 39 43.18 -10.03 4.53
CA VAL A 39 42.37 -9.95 3.31
C VAL A 39 42.24 -11.34 2.72
N VAL A 40 40.99 -11.81 2.59
CA VAL A 40 40.71 -13.09 1.92
C VAL A 40 40.90 -12.88 0.41
N PRO A 41 41.74 -13.68 -0.27
CA PRO A 41 42.11 -13.46 -1.67
C PRO A 41 41.01 -13.92 -2.65
N VAL A 42 39.80 -13.37 -2.51
CA VAL A 42 38.66 -13.65 -3.39
C VAL A 42 38.49 -12.56 -4.45
N LYS A 43 37.94 -12.97 -5.59
CA LYS A 43 37.48 -12.08 -6.66
C LYS A 43 36.03 -12.42 -7.00
N THR A 44 35.20 -11.41 -7.17
CA THR A 44 33.83 -11.57 -7.68
C THR A 44 33.34 -10.26 -8.27
N LEU A 45 32.35 -10.30 -9.16
CA LEU A 45 31.76 -9.10 -9.77
C LEU A 45 32.77 -8.19 -10.50
N GLY A 46 33.91 -8.75 -10.95
CA GLY A 46 35.03 -8.00 -11.54
C GLY A 46 35.89 -7.24 -10.52
N LEU A 47 35.73 -7.52 -9.23
CA LEU A 47 36.40 -6.82 -8.14
C LEU A 47 37.30 -7.79 -7.38
N LYS A 48 38.48 -7.31 -6.97
CA LYS A 48 39.37 -8.00 -6.05
C LYS A 48 39.09 -7.53 -4.62
N ALA A 49 39.00 -8.47 -3.69
CA ALA A 49 38.82 -8.13 -2.29
C ALA A 49 40.01 -7.32 -1.76
N GLY A 50 39.69 -6.32 -0.93
CA GLY A 50 40.66 -5.52 -0.21
C GLY A 50 40.10 -5.06 1.13
N GLN A 51 40.76 -4.06 1.71
CA GLN A 51 40.42 -3.45 3.01
C GLN A 51 39.88 -2.01 2.87
N LEU A 52 39.69 -1.53 1.65
CA LEU A 52 39.22 -0.17 1.36
C LEU A 52 37.75 -0.21 0.96
N THR A 53 36.98 0.73 1.50
CA THR A 53 35.60 0.98 1.08
C THR A 53 35.32 2.49 1.06
N HIS A 54 34.18 2.87 0.52
CA HIS A 54 33.65 4.23 0.67
C HIS A 54 32.58 4.25 1.76
N GLY A 55 32.53 5.34 2.51
CA GLY A 55 31.42 5.66 3.40
C GLY A 55 30.35 6.50 2.70
N HIS A 56 29.55 7.19 3.50
CA HIS A 56 28.51 8.09 3.04
C HIS A 56 29.07 9.17 2.12
N ARG A 57 28.44 9.35 0.95
CA ARG A 57 28.96 10.18 -0.16
C ARG A 57 29.33 11.62 0.22
N PHE A 58 28.59 12.20 1.17
CA PHE A 58 28.75 13.61 1.55
C PHE A 58 29.28 13.81 2.98
N GLU A 59 29.20 12.78 3.83
CA GLU A 59 29.42 12.95 5.28
C GLU A 59 30.52 12.06 5.83
N ALA A 60 31.11 11.18 5.02
CA ALA A 60 32.27 10.43 5.43
C ALA A 60 33.38 11.41 5.86
N LYS A 61 33.90 11.22 7.06
CA LYS A 61 35.03 12.00 7.59
C LYS A 61 36.33 11.59 6.92
N VAL A 62 36.42 10.34 6.48
CA VAL A 62 37.58 9.75 5.80
C VAL A 62 37.10 9.05 4.54
N SER A 63 37.76 9.30 3.41
CA SER A 63 37.50 8.61 2.15
C SER A 63 38.82 8.41 1.37
N PRO A 64 39.21 7.18 1.01
CA PRO A 64 38.54 5.91 1.33
C PRO A 64 38.65 5.55 2.81
N VAL A 65 37.67 4.79 3.31
CA VAL A 65 37.66 4.21 4.66
C VAL A 65 38.48 2.92 4.65
N VAL A 66 39.42 2.77 5.59
CA VAL A 66 40.24 1.56 5.75
C VAL A 66 39.68 0.70 6.86
N ILE A 67 39.27 -0.53 6.53
CA ILE A 67 38.79 -1.52 7.50
C ILE A 67 39.99 -2.36 7.96
N GLN A 68 40.41 -2.18 9.21
CA GLN A 68 41.62 -2.83 9.74
C GLN A 68 41.41 -4.32 10.01
N ASP A 69 40.22 -4.70 10.44
CA ASP A 69 39.81 -6.07 10.68
C ASP A 69 38.29 -6.23 10.55
N ALA A 70 37.84 -7.47 10.40
CA ALA A 70 36.43 -7.80 10.23
C ALA A 70 35.55 -7.30 11.40
N ASP A 71 36.03 -7.40 12.64
CA ASP A 71 35.24 -7.07 13.84
C ASP A 71 35.05 -5.55 14.01
N SER A 72 36.00 -4.75 13.55
CA SER A 72 35.93 -3.28 13.59
C SER A 72 35.13 -2.67 12.45
N TYR A 73 34.63 -3.45 11.48
CA TYR A 73 33.95 -2.96 10.28
C TYR A 73 32.82 -1.98 10.58
N ALA A 74 31.84 -2.38 11.40
CA ALA A 74 30.67 -1.56 11.68
C ALA A 74 31.04 -0.28 12.44
N ALA A 75 31.91 -0.39 13.45
CA ALA A 75 32.38 0.75 14.23
C ALA A 75 33.19 1.75 13.39
N THR A 76 34.03 1.24 12.49
CA THR A 76 34.83 2.06 11.57
C THR A 76 33.94 2.78 10.56
N LEU A 77 32.96 2.10 9.97
CA LEU A 77 31.98 2.74 9.09
C LEU A 77 31.15 3.81 9.81
N ALA A 78 30.74 3.58 11.06
CA ALA A 78 30.01 4.58 11.82
C ALA A 78 30.87 5.81 12.14
N ARG A 79 32.12 5.59 12.59
CA ARG A 79 33.03 6.66 13.03
C ARG A 79 33.57 7.48 11.86
N ASP A 80 34.08 6.80 10.83
CA ASP A 80 34.87 7.39 9.74
C ASP A 80 34.04 7.51 8.45
N GLY A 81 33.21 6.51 8.18
CA GLY A 81 32.37 6.46 6.98
C GLY A 81 31.04 7.21 7.12
N ALA A 82 30.61 7.57 8.33
CA ALA A 82 29.27 8.09 8.60
C ALA A 82 28.14 7.15 8.10
N VAL A 83 28.30 5.84 8.27
CA VAL A 83 27.33 4.81 7.86
C VAL A 83 27.01 3.88 9.04
N ILE A 84 25.73 3.62 9.28
CA ILE A 84 25.31 2.56 10.20
C ILE A 84 25.18 1.26 9.39
N ALA A 85 26.16 0.37 9.51
CA ALA A 85 26.25 -0.83 8.68
C ALA A 85 25.08 -1.80 8.91
N SER A 86 24.72 -2.06 10.17
CA SER A 86 23.67 -2.99 10.55
C SER A 86 22.29 -2.46 10.13
N PHE A 87 21.55 -3.26 9.36
CA PHE A 87 20.18 -2.94 8.97
C PHE A 87 19.27 -2.83 10.21
N ALA A 88 19.41 -3.76 11.16
CA ALA A 88 18.61 -3.76 12.39
C ALA A 88 18.87 -2.51 13.24
N GLU A 89 20.13 -2.08 13.37
CA GLU A 89 20.46 -0.86 14.11
C GLU A 89 19.94 0.39 13.40
N ARG A 90 20.09 0.49 12.06
CA ARG A 90 19.49 1.59 11.29
C ARG A 90 17.99 1.66 11.49
N ARG A 91 17.31 0.52 11.36
CA ARG A 91 15.86 0.43 11.52
C ARG A 91 15.42 0.91 12.90
N ALA A 92 16.09 0.44 13.95
CA ALA A 92 15.82 0.86 15.33
C ALA A 92 16.06 2.37 15.53
N GLU A 93 17.13 2.92 14.94
CA GLU A 93 17.41 4.36 15.02
C GLU A 93 16.36 5.19 14.27
N ILE A 94 15.88 4.75 13.10
CA ILE A 94 14.79 5.41 12.38
C ILE A 94 13.52 5.43 13.24
N VAL A 95 13.11 4.29 13.80
CA VAL A 95 11.93 4.20 14.68
C VAL A 95 12.04 5.16 15.86
N LYS A 96 13.19 5.17 16.53
CA LYS A 96 13.46 6.08 17.65
C LYS A 96 13.35 7.54 17.23
N GLN A 97 13.93 7.92 16.09
CA GLN A 97 13.86 9.28 15.58
C GLN A 97 12.44 9.68 15.13
N LEU A 98 11.69 8.77 14.50
CA LEU A 98 10.29 8.98 14.12
C LEU A 98 9.42 9.27 15.36
N HIS A 99 9.57 8.46 16.41
CA HIS A 99 8.87 8.67 17.68
C HIS A 99 9.25 10.01 18.33
N ALA A 100 10.54 10.35 18.36
CA ALA A 100 11.01 11.62 18.92
C ALA A 100 10.50 12.84 18.14
N ALA A 101 10.48 12.76 16.81
CA ALA A 101 9.97 13.83 15.94
C ALA A 101 8.45 14.00 16.09
N ALA A 102 7.70 12.90 16.14
CA ALA A 102 6.25 12.92 16.38
C ALA A 102 5.90 13.49 17.77
N ALA A 103 6.66 13.10 18.81
CA ALA A 103 6.47 13.64 20.16
C ALA A 103 6.69 15.16 20.23
N LYS A 104 7.66 15.70 19.48
CA LYS A 104 7.89 17.15 19.37
C LYS A 104 6.75 17.91 18.71
N VAL A 105 5.98 17.27 17.83
CA VAL A 105 4.77 17.87 17.24
C VAL A 105 3.66 18.03 18.30
N GLY A 106 3.61 17.15 19.30
CA GLY A 106 2.63 17.20 20.38
C GLY A 106 1.26 16.63 19.99
N GLY A 107 0.27 16.80 20.87
CA GLY A 107 -1.12 16.38 20.59
C GLY A 107 -1.33 14.87 20.43
N GLY A 108 -0.42 14.05 20.96
CA GLY A 108 -0.45 12.60 20.78
C GLY A 108 -0.15 12.14 19.35
N ALA A 109 0.49 12.98 18.54
CA ALA A 109 0.82 12.66 17.16
C ALA A 109 1.72 11.42 17.05
N LYS A 110 1.42 10.57 16.06
CA LYS A 110 2.20 9.35 15.74
C LYS A 110 2.40 9.23 14.25
N ALA A 111 3.58 8.78 13.84
CA ALA A 111 3.82 8.36 12.46
C ALA A 111 2.96 7.13 12.16
N ILE A 112 2.50 7.00 10.91
CA ILE A 112 1.81 5.79 10.48
C ILE A 112 2.69 4.56 10.69
N GLU A 113 2.07 3.49 11.21
CA GLU A 113 2.73 2.20 11.36
C GLU A 113 2.66 1.46 10.02
N ASP A 114 3.79 1.37 9.33
CA ASP A 114 3.95 0.61 8.10
C ASP A 114 5.34 -0.02 8.05
N GLU A 115 5.39 -1.32 8.33
CA GLU A 115 6.61 -2.12 8.38
C GLU A 115 7.30 -2.20 7.02
N ALA A 116 6.55 -2.29 5.92
CA ALA A 116 7.10 -2.38 4.58
C ALA A 116 7.75 -1.06 4.16
N LEU A 117 7.10 0.06 4.48
CA LEU A 117 7.66 1.39 4.27
C LEU A 117 8.91 1.61 5.12
N LEU A 118 8.88 1.22 6.40
CA LEU A 118 10.02 1.34 7.29
C LEU A 118 11.22 0.52 6.79
N ASP A 119 11.00 -0.72 6.36
CA ASP A 119 12.05 -1.57 5.79
C ASP A 119 12.60 -0.99 4.48
N GLU A 120 11.73 -0.48 3.61
CA GLU A 120 12.14 0.18 2.36
C GLU A 120 12.99 1.42 2.64
N VAL A 121 12.56 2.31 3.53
CA VAL A 121 13.30 3.52 3.89
C VAL A 121 14.62 3.17 4.58
N THR A 122 14.64 2.16 5.45
CA THR A 122 15.87 1.65 6.07
C THR A 122 16.87 1.17 5.01
N ALA A 123 16.41 0.56 3.92
CA ALA A 123 17.25 0.13 2.81
C ALA A 123 17.72 1.29 1.92
N LEU A 124 17.05 2.44 1.93
CA LEU A 124 17.38 3.62 1.12
C LEU A 124 18.40 4.55 1.78
N VAL A 125 18.52 4.54 3.11
CA VAL A 125 19.40 5.46 3.85
C VAL A 125 20.51 4.71 4.58
N GLU A 126 21.72 5.25 4.53
CA GLU A 126 22.91 4.75 5.22
C GLU A 126 23.08 5.40 6.60
N ARG A 127 22.58 6.63 6.74
CA ARG A 127 22.59 7.39 8.00
C ARG A 127 21.29 8.18 8.14
N PRO A 128 20.34 7.72 8.95
CA PRO A 128 19.03 8.34 9.03
C PRO A 128 19.07 9.66 9.81
N ASN A 129 18.40 10.66 9.26
CA ASN A 129 18.07 11.92 9.92
C ASN A 129 16.60 12.27 9.65
N VAL A 130 15.74 12.07 10.65
CA VAL A 130 14.31 12.34 10.55
C VAL A 130 14.05 13.84 10.65
N LEU A 131 13.35 14.38 9.65
CA LEU A 131 12.95 15.78 9.59
C LEU A 131 11.42 15.88 9.54
N THR A 132 10.87 16.88 10.23
CA THR A 132 9.44 17.18 10.19
C THR A 132 9.17 18.19 9.08
N CYS A 133 8.21 17.85 8.22
CA CYS A 133 7.71 18.69 7.14
C CYS A 133 6.22 18.94 7.33
N GLU A 134 5.68 19.93 6.62
CA GLU A 134 4.25 20.23 6.61
C GLU A 134 3.71 20.58 5.22
N PHE A 135 2.40 20.46 5.08
CA PHE A 135 1.65 20.91 3.90
C PHE A 135 0.48 21.78 4.31
N GLU A 136 -0.15 22.45 3.34
CA GLU A 136 -1.27 23.36 3.58
C GLU A 136 -2.50 22.60 4.12
N LYS A 137 -3.09 23.12 5.21
CA LYS A 137 -4.26 22.49 5.87
C LYS A 137 -5.46 22.28 4.95
N GLN A 138 -5.60 23.05 3.87
CA GLN A 138 -6.67 22.86 2.88
C GLN A 138 -6.70 21.45 2.27
N PHE A 139 -5.54 20.77 2.22
CA PHE A 139 -5.50 19.40 1.70
C PHE A 139 -6.21 18.41 2.61
N LEU A 140 -6.39 18.72 3.90
CA LEU A 140 -7.12 17.86 4.85
C LEU A 140 -8.63 17.76 4.54
N GLU A 141 -9.15 18.51 3.56
CA GLU A 141 -10.49 18.32 3.02
C GLU A 141 -10.61 17.08 2.12
N VAL A 142 -9.49 16.59 1.60
CA VAL A 142 -9.41 15.35 0.80
C VAL A 142 -9.40 14.16 1.75
N PRO A 143 -10.05 13.03 1.39
CA PRO A 143 -9.96 11.79 2.16
C PRO A 143 -8.54 11.45 2.57
N GLN A 144 -8.33 11.17 3.85
CA GLN A 144 -7.00 11.00 4.41
C GLN A 144 -6.27 9.80 3.82
N GLU A 145 -7.00 8.74 3.45
CA GLU A 145 -6.47 7.52 2.83
C GLU A 145 -5.76 7.86 1.52
N CYS A 146 -6.30 8.82 0.74
CA CYS A 146 -5.69 9.30 -0.48
C CYS A 146 -4.39 10.07 -0.22
N LEU A 147 -4.39 10.97 0.76
CA LEU A 147 -3.21 11.76 1.13
C LEU A 147 -2.10 10.86 1.70
N ILE A 148 -2.47 9.91 2.57
CA ILE A 148 -1.58 8.90 3.14
C ILE A 148 -0.98 8.04 2.02
N LEU A 149 -1.79 7.53 1.11
CA LEU A 149 -1.32 6.71 -0.01
C LEU A 149 -0.35 7.50 -0.89
N THR A 150 -0.69 8.74 -1.24
CA THR A 150 0.16 9.65 -2.03
C THR A 150 1.53 9.86 -1.39
N MET A 151 1.57 10.15 -0.09
CA MET A 151 2.81 10.37 0.65
C MET A 151 3.67 9.10 0.76
N LYS A 152 3.05 7.94 0.99
CA LYS A 152 3.75 6.66 1.13
C LYS A 152 4.25 6.12 -0.19
N ALA A 153 3.38 6.01 -1.19
CA ALA A 153 3.68 5.36 -2.46
C ALA A 153 4.68 6.16 -3.30
N ASN A 154 4.48 7.48 -3.41
CA ASN A 154 5.28 8.30 -4.32
C ASN A 154 6.56 8.84 -3.68
N GLN A 155 6.59 9.06 -2.36
CA GLN A 155 7.68 9.80 -1.71
C GLN A 155 8.31 9.11 -0.50
N LYS A 156 7.77 7.97 -0.04
CA LYS A 156 8.26 7.22 1.13
C LYS A 156 8.27 8.06 2.42
N TYR A 157 7.27 8.92 2.56
CA TYR A 157 7.09 9.75 3.75
C TYR A 157 6.23 9.04 4.79
N PHE A 158 6.37 9.46 6.05
CA PHE A 158 5.58 8.98 7.18
C PHE A 158 4.58 10.06 7.62
N PRO A 159 3.32 10.03 7.14
CA PRO A 159 2.29 10.95 7.60
C PRO A 159 2.08 10.85 9.12
N LEU A 160 1.79 11.98 9.77
CA LEU A 160 1.48 12.01 11.19
C LEU A 160 -0.03 12.01 11.42
N LEU A 161 -0.50 11.08 12.25
CA LEU A 161 -1.88 10.96 12.70
C LEU A 161 -2.01 11.51 14.12
N THR A 162 -3.17 12.07 14.47
CA THR A 162 -3.54 12.42 15.85
C THR A 162 -3.77 11.17 16.70
N ALA A 163 -3.97 11.35 18.01
CA ALA A 163 -4.33 10.25 18.91
C ALA A 163 -5.62 9.52 18.50
N GLU A 164 -6.53 10.21 17.83
CA GLU A 164 -7.80 9.68 17.30
C GLU A 164 -7.66 9.05 15.91
N GLY A 165 -6.44 8.94 15.38
CA GLY A 165 -6.18 8.36 14.06
C GLY A 165 -6.51 9.26 12.87
N LYS A 166 -6.73 10.57 13.09
CA LYS A 166 -6.96 11.53 12.01
C LYS A 166 -5.64 12.08 11.46
N LEU A 167 -5.56 12.24 10.15
CA LEU A 167 -4.37 12.84 9.53
C LEU A 167 -4.15 14.30 9.96
N THR A 168 -2.91 14.63 10.32
CA THR A 168 -2.45 16.02 10.53
C THR A 168 -1.87 16.60 9.25
N ASN A 169 -1.63 17.91 9.20
CA ASN A 169 -0.93 18.54 8.06
C ASN A 169 0.59 18.35 8.10
N LYS A 170 1.11 17.41 8.90
CA LYS A 170 2.53 17.16 9.10
C LYS A 170 2.90 15.73 8.71
N PHE A 171 4.14 15.58 8.27
CA PHE A 171 4.72 14.30 7.91
C PHE A 171 6.22 14.30 8.24
N LEU A 172 6.79 13.11 8.35
CA LEU A 172 8.20 12.92 8.60
C LEU A 172 8.87 12.36 7.36
N VAL A 173 10.08 12.85 7.08
CA VAL A 173 10.97 12.34 6.04
C VAL A 173 12.25 11.83 6.66
N VAL A 174 12.82 10.76 6.11
CA VAL A 174 14.12 10.24 6.55
C VAL A 174 15.16 10.69 5.54
N SER A 175 15.89 11.75 5.88
CA SER A 175 17.00 12.24 5.08
C SER A 175 18.22 11.34 5.26
N ASN A 176 18.99 11.12 4.19
CA ASN A 176 20.30 10.47 4.25
C ASN A 176 21.43 11.45 4.59
N ILE A 177 21.09 12.72 4.85
CA ILE A 177 22.03 13.76 5.28
C ILE A 177 21.52 14.49 6.53
N SER A 178 22.45 14.95 7.34
CA SER A 178 22.29 15.72 8.57
C SER A 178 23.01 17.07 8.46
N PRO A 179 22.54 17.98 7.60
CA PRO A 179 23.12 19.32 7.50
C PRO A 179 22.86 20.13 8.78
N ALA A 180 23.71 21.10 9.05
CA ALA A 180 23.52 22.03 10.18
C ALA A 180 22.23 22.87 10.04
N ASP A 181 21.88 23.24 8.80
CA ASP A 181 20.57 23.81 8.45
C ASP A 181 19.82 22.86 7.52
N ALA A 182 18.67 22.36 8.00
CA ALA A 182 17.82 21.44 7.27
C ALA A 182 16.72 22.13 6.44
N SER A 183 16.65 23.47 6.45
CA SER A 183 15.58 24.26 5.80
C SER A 183 15.41 23.92 4.32
N ALA A 184 16.50 23.78 3.57
CA ALA A 184 16.47 23.42 2.15
C ALA A 184 15.95 21.99 1.90
N VAL A 185 16.28 21.05 2.79
CA VAL A 185 15.78 19.67 2.71
C VAL A 185 14.28 19.65 3.00
N VAL A 186 13.85 20.31 4.08
CA VAL A 186 12.44 20.42 4.47
C VAL A 186 11.63 21.07 3.34
N GLY A 187 11.97 22.30 2.94
CA GLY A 187 11.25 23.03 1.90
C GLY A 187 11.28 22.33 0.52
N GLY A 188 12.36 21.58 0.23
CA GLY A 188 12.44 20.73 -0.95
C GLY A 188 11.39 19.62 -0.95
N ASN A 189 11.28 18.86 0.15
CA ASN A 189 10.31 17.77 0.28
C ASN A 189 8.86 18.28 0.30
N GLU A 190 8.61 19.40 0.98
CA GLU A 190 7.29 20.07 0.98
C GLU A 190 6.87 20.56 -0.41
N ARG A 191 7.82 21.11 -1.18
CA ARG A 191 7.56 21.52 -2.57
C ARG A 191 7.27 20.31 -3.47
N VAL A 192 7.90 19.16 -3.21
CA VAL A 192 7.70 17.94 -4.02
C VAL A 192 6.35 17.28 -3.74
N VAL A 193 5.86 17.29 -2.50
CA VAL A 193 4.57 16.67 -2.16
C VAL A 193 3.38 17.48 -2.66
N ARG A 194 3.49 18.81 -2.63
CA ARG A 194 2.38 19.73 -2.89
C ARG A 194 1.65 19.50 -4.23
N PRO A 195 2.34 19.35 -5.39
CA PRO A 195 1.65 19.05 -6.65
C PRO A 195 0.83 17.76 -6.61
N ARG A 196 1.32 16.72 -5.92
CA ARG A 196 0.60 15.43 -5.81
C ARG A 196 -0.65 15.54 -4.95
N LEU A 197 -0.59 16.30 -3.85
CA LEU A 197 -1.78 16.56 -3.03
C LEU A 197 -2.78 17.46 -3.77
N ALA A 198 -2.30 18.37 -4.62
CA ALA A 198 -3.14 19.17 -5.51
C ALA A 198 -3.86 18.32 -6.56
N ASP A 199 -3.18 17.36 -7.17
CA ASP A 199 -3.79 16.42 -8.11
C ASP A 199 -4.88 15.58 -7.42
N ALA A 200 -4.58 15.02 -6.24
CA ALA A 200 -5.56 14.29 -5.43
C ALA A 200 -6.79 15.16 -5.10
N LYS A 201 -6.59 16.40 -4.67
CA LYS A 201 -7.68 17.34 -4.41
C LYS A 201 -8.49 17.62 -5.68
N PHE A 202 -7.82 17.83 -6.81
CA PHE A 202 -8.48 18.07 -8.09
C PHE A 202 -9.39 16.90 -8.48
N PHE A 203 -8.90 15.66 -8.42
CA PHE A 203 -9.72 14.47 -8.70
C PHE A 203 -10.91 14.38 -7.76
N PHE A 204 -10.70 14.57 -6.45
CA PHE A 204 -11.77 14.52 -5.46
C PHE A 204 -12.86 15.56 -5.71
N ASP A 205 -12.47 16.81 -5.96
CA ASP A 205 -13.39 17.92 -6.22
C ASP A 205 -14.11 17.74 -7.56
N GLN A 206 -13.44 17.19 -8.56
CA GLN A 206 -14.02 16.91 -9.87
C GLN A 206 -15.05 15.78 -9.80
N ASP A 207 -14.72 14.69 -9.11
CA ASP A 207 -15.60 13.53 -8.96
C ASP A 207 -16.89 13.88 -8.22
N ARG A 208 -16.82 14.74 -7.21
CA ARG A 208 -17.97 15.22 -6.43
C ARG A 208 -18.99 16.04 -7.22
N LYS A 209 -18.66 16.47 -8.45
CA LYS A 209 -19.61 17.19 -9.32
C LYS A 209 -20.65 16.27 -9.97
N LYS A 210 -20.45 14.96 -9.91
CA LYS A 210 -21.39 13.95 -10.41
C LYS A 210 -21.73 13.00 -9.27
N THR A 211 -22.97 12.53 -9.22
CA THR A 211 -23.38 11.54 -8.20
C THR A 211 -22.96 10.13 -8.59
N LEU A 212 -22.84 9.22 -7.61
CA LEU A 212 -22.62 7.79 -7.85
C LEU A 212 -23.73 7.21 -8.73
N ALA A 213 -24.98 7.59 -8.48
CA ALA A 213 -26.13 7.14 -9.28
C ALA A 213 -25.97 7.49 -10.78
N SER A 214 -25.45 8.67 -11.10
CA SER A 214 -25.22 9.09 -12.49
C SER A 214 -24.16 8.25 -13.22
N ARG A 215 -23.35 7.47 -12.49
CA ARG A 215 -22.29 6.61 -13.04
C ARG A 215 -22.75 5.18 -13.30
N VAL A 216 -23.91 4.76 -12.81
CA VAL A 216 -24.40 3.36 -12.92
C VAL A 216 -24.43 2.88 -14.38
N GLU A 217 -24.93 3.69 -15.31
CA GLU A 217 -24.99 3.32 -16.73
C GLU A 217 -23.60 3.12 -17.34
N GLY A 218 -22.58 3.82 -16.84
CA GLY A 218 -21.20 3.68 -17.28
C GLY A 218 -20.62 2.30 -17.02
N LEU A 219 -21.13 1.56 -16.03
CA LEU A 219 -20.66 0.21 -15.69
C LEU A 219 -20.91 -0.80 -16.83
N ASN A 220 -21.87 -0.52 -17.72
CA ASN A 220 -22.12 -1.33 -18.92
C ASN A 220 -20.97 -1.25 -19.95
N LYS A 221 -20.05 -0.28 -19.81
CA LYS A 221 -18.89 -0.13 -20.70
C LYS A 221 -17.63 -0.79 -20.13
N VAL A 222 -17.66 -1.22 -18.87
CA VAL A 222 -16.51 -1.84 -18.20
C VAL A 222 -16.64 -3.35 -18.31
N VAL A 223 -15.73 -3.99 -19.03
CA VAL A 223 -15.70 -5.45 -19.13
C VAL A 223 -15.34 -6.03 -17.76
N TYR A 224 -16.22 -6.87 -17.20
CA TYR A 224 -15.92 -7.64 -16.00
C TYR A 224 -15.15 -8.91 -16.37
N HIS A 225 -15.69 -9.69 -17.31
CA HIS A 225 -15.06 -10.91 -17.79
C HIS A 225 -15.70 -11.33 -19.11
N ASN A 226 -14.90 -11.82 -20.08
CA ASN A 226 -15.38 -12.12 -21.43
C ASN A 226 -16.57 -13.11 -21.51
N LYS A 227 -16.73 -13.98 -20.50
CA LYS A 227 -17.86 -14.92 -20.40
C LYS A 227 -18.98 -14.49 -19.45
N LEU A 228 -18.77 -13.47 -18.61
CA LEU A 228 -19.74 -13.00 -17.60
C LEU A 228 -20.26 -11.59 -17.86
N GLY A 229 -19.75 -10.96 -18.93
CA GLY A 229 -20.18 -9.67 -19.42
C GLY A 229 -19.47 -8.50 -18.74
N THR A 230 -20.26 -7.48 -18.48
CA THR A 230 -19.86 -6.15 -18.02
C THR A 230 -20.04 -5.99 -16.51
N GLN A 231 -19.45 -4.94 -15.93
CA GLN A 231 -19.68 -4.60 -14.52
C GLN A 231 -21.14 -4.21 -14.26
N GLY A 232 -21.85 -3.65 -15.24
CA GLY A 232 -23.27 -3.34 -15.12
C GLY A 232 -24.13 -4.60 -15.01
N GLU A 233 -23.86 -5.62 -15.84
CA GLU A 233 -24.55 -6.92 -15.76
C GLU A 233 -24.22 -7.65 -14.45
N ARG A 234 -22.95 -7.58 -14.00
CA ARG A 234 -22.54 -8.10 -12.70
C ARG A 234 -23.29 -7.40 -11.56
N MET A 235 -23.32 -6.07 -11.55
CA MET A 235 -24.04 -5.27 -10.55
C MET A 235 -25.51 -5.68 -10.49
N ALA A 236 -26.18 -5.90 -11.63
CA ALA A 236 -27.57 -6.36 -11.66
C ALA A 236 -27.76 -7.73 -10.98
N ARG A 237 -26.82 -8.68 -11.18
CA ARG A 237 -26.83 -9.97 -10.47
C ARG A 237 -26.62 -9.79 -8.97
N VAL A 238 -25.61 -9.02 -8.56
CA VAL A 238 -25.32 -8.74 -7.14
C VAL A 238 -26.53 -8.10 -6.46
N ARG A 239 -27.21 -7.15 -7.12
CA ARG A 239 -28.46 -6.55 -6.61
C ARG A 239 -29.56 -7.57 -6.35
N GLY A 240 -29.79 -8.50 -7.28
CA GLY A 240 -30.77 -9.57 -7.12
C GLY A 240 -30.49 -10.44 -5.89
N ILE A 241 -29.24 -10.87 -5.73
CA ILE A 241 -28.79 -11.68 -4.60
C ILE A 241 -28.90 -10.88 -3.29
N ALA A 242 -28.43 -9.63 -3.27
CA ALA A 242 -28.47 -8.75 -2.10
C ALA A 242 -29.91 -8.48 -1.64
N LYS A 243 -30.83 -8.22 -2.57
CA LYS A 243 -32.24 -8.00 -2.25
C LYS A 243 -32.86 -9.25 -1.60
N ALA A 244 -32.58 -10.43 -2.15
CA ALA A 244 -33.14 -11.67 -1.62
C ALA A 244 -32.55 -12.05 -0.25
N LEU A 245 -31.24 -11.88 -0.07
CA LEU A 245 -30.58 -12.05 1.23
C LEU A 245 -31.09 -11.05 2.27
N GLY A 246 -31.22 -9.78 1.90
CA GLY A 246 -31.76 -8.74 2.78
C GLY A 246 -33.19 -9.04 3.22
N GLN A 247 -34.03 -9.55 2.30
CA GLN A 247 -35.39 -9.98 2.62
C GLN A 247 -35.40 -11.10 3.65
N ALA A 248 -34.58 -12.12 3.45
CA ALA A 248 -34.51 -13.29 4.32
C ALA A 248 -33.97 -12.95 5.71
N LEU A 249 -33.05 -11.99 5.81
CA LEU A 249 -32.37 -11.64 7.07
C LEU A 249 -33.04 -10.52 7.87
N GLY A 250 -33.72 -9.58 7.21
CA GLY A 250 -34.20 -8.37 7.87
C GLY A 250 -35.38 -7.69 7.19
N GLY A 251 -36.05 -8.37 6.26
CA GLY A 251 -37.25 -7.87 5.58
C GLY A 251 -37.02 -6.71 4.61
N ASP A 252 -38.11 -6.06 4.22
CA ASP A 252 -38.16 -5.10 3.11
C ASP A 252 -37.18 -3.93 3.26
N ALA A 253 -37.04 -3.40 4.48
CA ALA A 253 -36.16 -2.25 4.75
C ALA A 253 -34.68 -2.60 4.51
N LEU A 254 -34.23 -3.77 4.99
CA LEU A 254 -32.87 -4.25 4.75
C LEU A 254 -32.67 -4.60 3.27
N ALA A 255 -33.64 -5.26 2.64
CA ALA A 255 -33.62 -5.59 1.23
C ALA A 255 -33.46 -4.35 0.34
N GLN A 256 -34.19 -3.27 0.63
CA GLN A 256 -34.12 -2.01 -0.13
C GLN A 256 -32.78 -1.29 0.06
N ALA A 257 -32.28 -1.23 1.31
CA ALA A 257 -30.98 -0.64 1.59
C ALA A 257 -29.84 -1.40 0.92
N ALA A 258 -29.89 -2.74 0.96
CA ALA A 258 -28.91 -3.61 0.32
C ALA A 258 -28.95 -3.53 -1.21
N ASP A 259 -30.14 -3.46 -1.82
CA ASP A 259 -30.29 -3.23 -3.26
C ASP A 259 -29.65 -1.91 -3.70
N THR A 260 -29.93 -0.83 -2.95
CA THR A 260 -29.36 0.50 -3.23
C THR A 260 -27.84 0.49 -3.10
N ALA A 261 -27.30 -0.08 -2.02
CA ALA A 261 -25.86 -0.18 -1.83
C ALA A 261 -25.20 -1.04 -2.92
N ALA A 262 -25.78 -2.19 -3.26
CA ALA A 262 -25.27 -3.07 -4.32
C ALA A 262 -25.28 -2.39 -5.71
N GLN A 263 -26.28 -1.56 -6.00
CA GLN A 263 -26.33 -0.78 -7.24
C GLN A 263 -25.17 0.22 -7.36
N LEU A 264 -24.75 0.80 -6.24
CA LEU A 264 -23.74 1.86 -6.24
C LEU A 264 -22.33 1.37 -5.92
N ALA A 265 -22.18 0.16 -5.37
CA ALA A 265 -20.94 -0.36 -4.80
C ALA A 265 -19.70 -0.29 -5.71
N LYS A 266 -19.88 -0.40 -7.04
CA LYS A 266 -18.78 -0.38 -8.03
C LYS A 266 -18.71 0.89 -8.87
N THR A 267 -19.57 1.88 -8.58
CA THR A 267 -19.64 3.09 -9.40
C THR A 267 -18.44 4.01 -9.23
N ASP A 268 -17.69 3.85 -8.15
CA ASP A 268 -16.43 4.54 -7.91
C ASP A 268 -15.30 4.07 -8.84
N LEU A 269 -15.39 2.88 -9.45
CA LEU A 269 -14.45 2.44 -10.50
C LEU A 269 -14.41 3.38 -11.72
N LEU A 270 -15.42 4.25 -11.86
CA LEU A 270 -15.54 5.23 -12.94
C LEU A 270 -15.14 6.64 -12.51
N THR A 271 -14.55 6.80 -11.32
CA THR A 271 -14.09 8.10 -10.82
C THR A 271 -12.63 8.31 -11.16
N ASP A 272 -12.23 9.56 -11.39
CA ASP A 272 -10.84 9.88 -11.73
C ASP A 272 -9.91 9.52 -10.56
N MET A 273 -10.39 9.68 -9.32
CA MET A 273 -9.65 9.28 -8.11
C MET A 273 -9.30 7.79 -8.09
N VAL A 274 -10.24 6.89 -8.41
CA VAL A 274 -9.96 5.44 -8.42
C VAL A 274 -9.17 5.03 -9.66
N GLY A 275 -9.31 5.78 -10.76
CA GLY A 275 -8.46 5.65 -11.94
C GLY A 275 -6.98 5.91 -11.62
N GLU A 276 -6.68 6.94 -10.84
CA GLU A 276 -5.31 7.25 -10.39
C GLU A 276 -4.86 6.36 -9.22
N PHE A 277 -5.76 6.04 -8.29
CA PHE A 277 -5.48 5.27 -7.08
C PHE A 277 -6.41 4.06 -6.94
N PRO A 278 -6.18 2.96 -7.69
CA PRO A 278 -7.04 1.77 -7.65
C PRO A 278 -7.16 1.12 -6.26
N GLU A 279 -6.20 1.35 -5.36
CA GLU A 279 -6.22 0.89 -3.98
C GLU A 279 -7.35 1.52 -3.14
N LEU A 280 -7.91 2.65 -3.58
CA LEU A 280 -8.96 3.38 -2.88
C LEU A 280 -10.39 2.97 -3.31
N GLN A 281 -10.53 1.98 -4.19
CA GLN A 281 -11.85 1.45 -4.55
C GLN A 281 -12.62 0.94 -3.31
N GLY A 282 -13.94 1.11 -3.31
CA GLY A 282 -14.82 0.96 -2.15
C GLY A 282 -14.75 2.17 -1.21
N ILE A 283 -13.55 2.54 -0.74
CA ILE A 283 -13.34 3.66 0.20
C ILE A 283 -13.88 4.96 -0.41
N MET A 284 -13.48 5.26 -1.64
CA MET A 284 -13.97 6.45 -2.33
C MET A 284 -15.48 6.38 -2.60
N GLY A 285 -16.00 5.20 -2.95
CA GLY A 285 -17.45 4.96 -3.01
C GLY A 285 -18.17 5.38 -1.74
N GLY A 286 -17.65 5.03 -0.55
CA GLY A 286 -18.23 5.45 0.73
C GLY A 286 -18.20 6.97 0.95
N TYR A 287 -17.09 7.63 0.61
CA TYR A 287 -16.98 9.09 0.68
C TYR A 287 -17.97 9.80 -0.25
N TYR A 288 -18.07 9.36 -1.50
CA TYR A 288 -18.99 9.94 -2.47
C TYR A 288 -20.45 9.65 -2.12
N ALA A 289 -20.76 8.47 -1.58
CA ALA A 289 -22.10 8.15 -1.09
C ALA A 289 -22.55 9.10 0.02
N ARG A 290 -21.68 9.38 0.99
CA ARG A 290 -21.93 10.38 2.05
C ARG A 290 -22.11 11.78 1.47
N HIS A 291 -21.26 12.15 0.51
CA HIS A 291 -21.37 13.44 -0.19
C HIS A 291 -22.70 13.60 -0.94
N ASP A 292 -23.18 12.52 -1.56
CA ASP A 292 -24.45 12.48 -2.30
C ASP A 292 -25.69 12.43 -1.37
N GLY A 293 -25.49 12.42 -0.05
CA GLY A 293 -26.57 12.44 0.95
C GLY A 293 -27.15 11.07 1.29
N LEU A 294 -26.47 9.97 0.95
CA LEU A 294 -26.90 8.63 1.34
C LEU A 294 -26.66 8.39 2.84
N SER A 295 -27.43 7.46 3.42
CA SER A 295 -27.30 7.09 4.83
C SER A 295 -25.92 6.49 5.13
N SER A 296 -25.48 6.60 6.39
CA SER A 296 -24.26 5.96 6.87
C SER A 296 -24.24 4.47 6.56
N ASP A 297 -25.38 3.78 6.72
CA ASP A 297 -25.47 2.35 6.47
C ASP A 297 -25.16 1.97 5.02
N ILE A 298 -25.69 2.73 4.06
CA ILE A 298 -25.46 2.52 2.63
C ILE A 298 -24.02 2.90 2.26
N ALA A 299 -23.52 4.04 2.75
CA ALA A 299 -22.16 4.47 2.46
C ALA A 299 -21.11 3.48 3.01
N ASP A 300 -21.30 3.01 4.23
CA ASP A 300 -20.44 2.00 4.84
C ASP A 300 -20.57 0.65 4.11
N ALA A 301 -21.76 0.28 3.62
CA ALA A 301 -21.94 -0.92 2.81
C ALA A 301 -21.23 -0.84 1.45
N ILE A 302 -21.26 0.32 0.79
CA ILE A 302 -20.52 0.58 -0.45
C ILE A 302 -19.01 0.47 -0.21
N GLU A 303 -18.50 0.88 0.94
CA GLU A 303 -17.09 0.71 1.28
C GLU A 303 -16.76 -0.75 1.67
N ASP A 304 -17.61 -1.37 2.48
CA ASP A 304 -17.33 -2.65 3.13
C ASP A 304 -17.66 -3.87 2.27
N HIS A 305 -18.28 -3.73 1.09
CA HIS A 305 -18.64 -4.88 0.26
C HIS A 305 -17.43 -5.76 -0.14
N TYR A 306 -16.21 -5.21 -0.13
CA TYR A 306 -14.98 -5.99 -0.33
C TYR A 306 -14.60 -6.83 0.90
N ARG A 307 -15.04 -6.48 2.10
CA ARG A 307 -14.68 -7.15 3.35
C ARG A 307 -15.33 -8.54 3.50
N PRO A 308 -14.67 -9.49 4.18
CA PRO A 308 -13.23 -9.49 4.47
C PRO A 308 -12.42 -9.68 3.17
N ARG A 309 -11.30 -8.96 3.04
CA ARG A 309 -10.40 -8.96 1.87
C ARG A 309 -9.28 -10.01 1.98
N PHE A 310 -8.86 -10.30 3.21
CA PHE A 310 -7.82 -11.27 3.55
C PHE A 310 -8.11 -11.97 4.88
N ALA A 311 -7.32 -12.99 5.21
CA ALA A 311 -7.47 -13.73 6.46
C ALA A 311 -7.19 -12.80 7.66
N GLY A 312 -8.12 -12.71 8.60
CA GLY A 312 -8.03 -11.79 9.75
C GLY A 312 -8.52 -10.36 9.48
N ASP A 313 -8.96 -10.03 8.27
CA ASP A 313 -9.62 -8.73 7.99
C ASP A 313 -10.94 -8.62 8.75
N GLU A 314 -11.36 -7.38 9.01
CA GLU A 314 -12.62 -7.09 9.68
C GLU A 314 -13.82 -7.51 8.82
N LEU A 315 -14.95 -7.79 9.48
CA LEU A 315 -16.23 -7.99 8.80
C LEU A 315 -16.90 -6.64 8.51
N PRO A 316 -17.88 -6.58 7.59
CA PRO A 316 -18.66 -5.37 7.35
C PRO A 316 -19.25 -4.79 8.64
N ARG A 317 -19.24 -3.44 8.73
CA ARG A 317 -19.62 -2.68 9.93
C ARG A 317 -21.09 -2.82 10.31
N ASN A 318 -21.97 -3.03 9.33
CA ASN A 318 -23.42 -3.09 9.54
C ASN A 318 -24.07 -4.21 8.71
N HIS A 319 -25.38 -4.43 8.94
CA HIS A 319 -26.14 -5.48 8.25
C HIS A 319 -26.29 -5.25 6.74
N VAL A 320 -26.38 -4.00 6.28
CA VAL A 320 -26.47 -3.68 4.85
C VAL A 320 -25.17 -4.10 4.16
N GLY A 321 -24.02 -3.73 4.72
CA GLY A 321 -22.69 -4.11 4.24
C GLY A 321 -22.48 -5.62 4.29
N LEU A 322 -22.96 -6.30 5.33
CA LEU A 322 -22.90 -7.76 5.44
C LEU A 322 -23.64 -8.44 4.29
N VAL A 323 -24.86 -7.98 3.99
CA VAL A 323 -25.66 -8.52 2.88
C VAL A 323 -24.99 -8.28 1.54
N VAL A 324 -24.51 -7.05 1.28
CA VAL A 324 -23.87 -6.72 -0.01
C VAL A 324 -22.54 -7.45 -0.18
N ALA A 325 -21.74 -7.59 0.89
CA ALA A 325 -20.50 -8.37 0.86
C ALA A 325 -20.76 -9.86 0.60
N LEU A 326 -21.79 -10.45 1.21
CA LEU A 326 -22.19 -11.82 0.90
C LEU A 326 -22.60 -11.95 -0.56
N ALA A 327 -23.47 -11.05 -1.05
CA ALA A 327 -23.95 -11.06 -2.42
C ALA A 327 -22.82 -10.93 -3.45
N ASP A 328 -21.87 -10.00 -3.24
CA ASP A 328 -20.74 -9.77 -4.15
C ASP A 328 -19.82 -11.00 -4.23
N LYS A 329 -19.50 -11.61 -3.08
CA LYS A 329 -18.66 -12.81 -3.03
C LYS A 329 -19.36 -14.03 -3.62
N LEU A 330 -20.66 -14.18 -3.37
CA LEU A 330 -21.45 -15.29 -3.91
C LEU A 330 -21.61 -15.20 -5.42
N GLU A 331 -21.89 -14.01 -5.95
CA GLU A 331 -21.95 -13.78 -7.40
C GLU A 331 -20.63 -14.18 -8.07
N THR A 332 -19.50 -13.81 -7.47
CA THR A 332 -18.19 -14.15 -8.02
C THR A 332 -17.89 -15.64 -7.96
N LEU A 333 -18.25 -16.31 -6.86
CA LEU A 333 -18.12 -17.77 -6.75
C LEU A 333 -19.01 -18.46 -7.78
N VAL A 334 -20.31 -18.19 -7.80
CA VAL A 334 -21.25 -18.83 -8.74
C VAL A 334 -20.86 -18.54 -10.19
N GLY A 335 -20.53 -17.30 -10.52
CA GLY A 335 -20.14 -16.88 -11.86
C GLY A 335 -18.87 -17.58 -12.34
N MET A 336 -17.79 -17.57 -11.55
CA MET A 336 -16.51 -18.16 -11.95
C MET A 336 -16.57 -19.70 -12.02
N PHE A 337 -17.23 -20.34 -11.06
CA PHE A 337 -17.44 -21.79 -11.11
C PHE A 337 -18.34 -22.19 -12.29
N GLY A 338 -19.40 -21.43 -12.56
CA GLY A 338 -20.34 -21.69 -13.65
C GLY A 338 -19.72 -21.66 -15.05
N ILE A 339 -18.65 -20.88 -15.25
CA ILE A 339 -17.91 -20.83 -16.53
C ILE A 339 -16.70 -21.77 -16.57
N GLY A 340 -16.49 -22.57 -15.52
CA GLY A 340 -15.38 -23.53 -15.40
C GLY A 340 -14.04 -22.94 -14.94
N ASN A 341 -14.01 -21.70 -14.45
CA ASN A 341 -12.79 -21.05 -13.95
C ASN A 341 -12.52 -21.44 -12.48
N LEU A 342 -12.19 -22.71 -12.27
CA LEU A 342 -11.90 -23.26 -10.94
C LEU A 342 -10.47 -22.90 -10.49
N PRO A 343 -10.25 -22.65 -9.19
CA PRO A 343 -8.89 -22.49 -8.68
C PRO A 343 -8.15 -23.84 -8.72
N SER A 344 -6.85 -23.82 -8.99
CA SER A 344 -5.98 -24.99 -8.88
C SER A 344 -5.20 -24.96 -7.55
N GLY A 345 -4.45 -26.03 -7.25
CA GLY A 345 -3.60 -26.08 -6.06
C GLY A 345 -2.71 -24.84 -5.94
N ASP A 346 -2.06 -24.48 -7.04
CA ASP A 346 -1.00 -23.47 -7.07
C ASP A 346 -1.48 -22.10 -7.55
N LYS A 347 -2.68 -21.99 -8.15
CA LYS A 347 -3.17 -20.75 -8.76
C LYS A 347 -4.63 -20.47 -8.41
N ASP A 348 -4.87 -19.27 -7.93
CA ASP A 348 -6.21 -18.72 -7.69
C ASP A 348 -6.28 -17.26 -8.17
N PRO A 349 -6.33 -17.05 -9.50
CA PRO A 349 -6.21 -15.71 -10.09
C PRO A 349 -7.37 -14.78 -9.73
N PHE A 350 -8.54 -15.33 -9.39
CA PHE A 350 -9.74 -14.59 -9.00
C PHE A 350 -10.00 -14.64 -7.49
N ALA A 351 -9.03 -15.10 -6.70
CA ALA A 351 -9.13 -15.16 -5.24
C ALA A 351 -10.35 -15.94 -4.71
N LEU A 352 -10.84 -16.94 -5.45
CA LEU A 352 -12.05 -17.69 -5.13
C LEU A 352 -11.98 -18.38 -3.77
N ARG A 353 -10.81 -18.89 -3.37
CA ARG A 353 -10.61 -19.46 -2.02
C ARG A 353 -10.80 -18.40 -0.94
N ARG A 354 -10.31 -17.17 -1.18
CA ARG A 354 -10.50 -16.04 -0.26
C ARG A 354 -11.95 -15.60 -0.18
N HIS A 355 -12.66 -15.56 -1.32
CA HIS A 355 -14.09 -15.26 -1.35
C HIS A 355 -14.90 -16.29 -0.55
N ALA A 356 -14.67 -17.59 -0.77
CA ALA A 356 -15.34 -18.66 -0.05
C ALA A 356 -15.07 -18.60 1.47
N LEU A 357 -13.81 -18.40 1.87
CA LEU A 357 -13.47 -18.22 3.28
C LEU A 357 -14.16 -16.99 3.89
N GLY A 358 -14.25 -15.89 3.14
CA GLY A 358 -14.97 -14.70 3.57
C GLY A 358 -16.46 -14.94 3.81
N VAL A 359 -17.13 -15.70 2.93
CA VAL A 359 -18.53 -16.12 3.11
C VAL A 359 -18.69 -16.95 4.38
N ILE A 360 -17.83 -17.96 4.58
CA ILE A 360 -17.88 -18.83 5.77
C ILE A 360 -17.71 -18.02 7.05
N ARG A 361 -16.73 -17.11 7.10
CA ARG A 361 -16.51 -16.23 8.26
C ARG A 361 -17.72 -15.36 8.55
N MET A 362 -18.31 -14.75 7.53
CA MET A 362 -19.51 -13.92 7.70
C MET A 362 -20.70 -14.73 8.25
N LEU A 363 -20.89 -15.97 7.79
CA LEU A 363 -21.96 -16.85 8.29
C LEU A 363 -21.72 -17.29 9.73
N MET A 364 -20.48 -17.68 10.07
CA MET A 364 -20.13 -18.20 11.40
C MET A 364 -20.04 -17.11 12.47
N GLU A 365 -19.36 -16.00 12.18
CA GLU A 365 -19.08 -14.96 13.19
C GLU A 365 -20.27 -14.03 13.42
N LYS A 366 -21.22 -13.94 12.47
CA LYS A 366 -22.44 -13.12 12.62
C LYS A 366 -23.69 -13.94 12.94
N ASP A 367 -23.55 -15.26 13.13
CA ASP A 367 -24.63 -16.18 13.50
C ASP A 367 -25.91 -15.97 12.69
N LEU A 368 -25.75 -15.92 11.36
CA LEU A 368 -26.86 -15.64 10.46
C LEU A 368 -27.80 -16.84 10.39
N ALA A 369 -29.10 -16.58 10.52
CA ALA A 369 -30.16 -17.59 10.40
C ALA A 369 -30.41 -18.02 8.94
N LEU A 370 -29.35 -18.37 8.22
CA LEU A 370 -29.37 -18.85 6.84
C LEU A 370 -28.67 -20.20 6.75
N ASP A 371 -29.37 -21.19 6.19
CA ASP A 371 -28.72 -22.43 5.78
C ASP A 371 -27.92 -22.22 4.49
N TRP A 372 -26.79 -22.91 4.34
CA TRP A 372 -25.92 -22.78 3.18
C TRP A 372 -26.63 -23.15 1.87
N ARG A 373 -27.62 -24.07 1.91
CA ARG A 373 -28.43 -24.42 0.75
C ARG A 373 -29.36 -23.28 0.33
N GLN A 374 -29.95 -22.59 1.31
CA GLN A 374 -30.78 -21.41 1.05
C GLN A 374 -29.92 -20.32 0.41
N LEU A 375 -28.74 -20.08 0.97
CA LEU A 375 -27.80 -19.08 0.47
C LEU A 375 -27.35 -19.35 -0.97
N LEU A 376 -27.06 -20.61 -1.32
CA LEU A 376 -26.78 -20.98 -2.71
C LEU A 376 -28.00 -20.83 -3.62
N ALA A 377 -29.19 -21.22 -3.16
CA ALA A 377 -30.43 -21.07 -3.95
C ALA A 377 -30.75 -19.60 -4.25
N LEU A 378 -30.38 -18.68 -3.35
CA LEU A 378 -30.53 -17.23 -3.56
C LEU A 378 -29.46 -16.63 -4.49
N SER A 379 -28.41 -17.38 -4.82
CA SER A 379 -27.24 -16.90 -5.57
C SER A 379 -27.22 -17.29 -7.05
N VAL A 380 -28.24 -18.04 -7.51
CA VAL A 380 -28.33 -18.61 -8.87
C VAL A 380 -29.45 -17.95 -9.67
#